data_AF-A0A8N5EJ37-F1
#
_entry.id   AF-A0A8N5EJ37-F1
#
_cell.length_a   1.000
_cell.length_b   1.000
_cell.length_c   1.000
_cell.angle_alpha   90.00
_cell.angle_beta   90.00
_cell.angle_gamma   90.00
#
_symmetry.space_group_name_H-M   'P 1'
#
loop_
_entity.id
_entity.type
_entity.pdbx_description
1 polymer ?
#
loop_
_entity_poly.entity_id
_entity_poly.type
_entity_poly.pdbx_seq_one_letter_code
_entity_poly.pdbx_strand_id
1 'polypeptide(L)'
;MVTMHDVLDAQWQYDNNKDDSYLRRVILPLEKLLTSHKRLVMKDSAVNAICYGAKIMLPGVLRYEDGIELNQEIVVITTKGEAICLAIALMTTAVISTCDHGVVAKIKRVIMERDTYPRKWGLGPKASQKKMMIQKGLLDKHGKPNESTPESWKMEYVDYRDTSRKEAAADHQAVSEVDRAAKRKRDSESENEEAVTPPSPATPPPEELSKKEKKKRKKEKKAQEAAESGGEQIERTSDSSSKKKKKKKHKEVEESSD
;
A
#
# COMPACT_ATOMS: atom_id res chain seq x y z
N MET A 1 35.36 -14.19 4.20
CA MET A 1 35.52 -13.82 2.78
C MET A 1 35.45 -15.11 1.98
N VAL A 2 34.95 -15.07 0.75
CA VAL A 2 34.88 -16.23 -0.16
C VAL A 2 35.41 -15.80 -1.53
N THR A 3 35.98 -16.74 -2.28
CA THR A 3 36.52 -16.50 -3.63
C THR A 3 35.51 -16.88 -4.71
N MET A 4 35.77 -16.47 -5.97
CA MET A 4 34.95 -16.88 -7.11
C MET A 4 35.06 -18.39 -7.39
N HIS A 5 36.15 -19.05 -6.99
CA HIS A 5 36.29 -20.51 -7.10
C HIS A 5 35.38 -21.22 -6.09
N ASP A 6 35.32 -20.74 -4.83
CA ASP A 6 34.43 -21.28 -3.80
C ASP A 6 32.95 -21.28 -4.26
N VAL A 7 32.55 -20.26 -5.04
CA VAL A 7 31.19 -20.16 -5.64
C VAL A 7 31.00 -21.17 -6.76
N LEU A 8 31.99 -21.36 -7.63
CA LEU A 8 31.97 -22.34 -8.72
C LEU A 8 31.89 -23.77 -8.17
N ASP A 9 32.76 -24.10 -7.21
CA ASP A 9 32.85 -25.42 -6.59
C ASP A 9 31.59 -25.76 -5.78
N ALA A 10 31.02 -24.79 -5.06
CA ALA A 10 29.77 -24.96 -4.33
C ALA A 10 28.56 -25.19 -5.25
N GLN A 11 28.52 -24.55 -6.42
CA GLN A 11 27.49 -24.80 -7.43
C GLN A 11 27.66 -26.20 -8.06
N TRP A 12 28.88 -26.57 -8.45
CA TRP A 12 29.17 -27.89 -9.02
C TRP A 12 28.84 -29.03 -8.06
N GLN A 13 29.20 -28.90 -6.78
CA GLN A 13 28.88 -29.86 -5.72
C GLN A 13 27.35 -30.01 -5.54
N TYR A 14 26.60 -28.92 -5.65
CA TYR A 14 25.14 -28.96 -5.58
C TYR A 14 24.52 -29.66 -6.81
N ASP A 15 24.97 -29.34 -8.02
CA ASP A 15 24.41 -29.91 -9.25
C ASP A 15 24.76 -31.40 -9.42
N ASN A 16 25.98 -31.81 -9.07
CA ASN A 16 26.44 -33.19 -9.21
C ASN A 16 26.02 -34.09 -8.04
N ASN A 17 26.18 -33.63 -6.79
CA ASN A 17 26.02 -34.46 -5.60
C ASN A 17 24.73 -34.15 -4.81
N LYS A 18 24.01 -33.07 -5.14
CA LYS A 18 22.82 -32.56 -4.41
C LYS A 18 23.08 -32.22 -2.94
N ASP A 19 24.34 -31.97 -2.60
CA ASP A 19 24.79 -31.50 -1.30
C ASP A 19 24.78 -29.97 -1.29
N ASP A 20 23.89 -29.37 -0.49
CA ASP A 20 23.78 -27.92 -0.35
C ASP A 20 24.64 -27.34 0.79
N SER A 21 25.39 -28.18 1.51
CA SER A 21 26.19 -27.78 2.69
C SER A 21 27.25 -26.72 2.35
N TYR A 22 27.92 -26.86 1.19
CA TYR A 22 28.91 -25.89 0.73
C TYR A 22 28.24 -24.58 0.27
N LEU A 23 27.13 -24.69 -0.47
CA LEU A 23 26.36 -23.55 -0.97
C LEU A 23 25.79 -22.69 0.18
N ARG A 24 25.27 -23.33 1.25
CA ARG A 24 24.82 -22.66 2.50
C ARG A 24 25.95 -22.00 3.30
N ARG A 25 27.21 -22.38 3.07
CA ARG A 25 28.39 -21.74 3.70
C ARG A 25 28.86 -20.52 2.91
N VAL A 26 28.73 -20.56 1.58
CA VAL A 26 29.10 -19.47 0.67
C VAL A 26 28.04 -18.37 0.66
N ILE A 27 26.76 -18.73 0.55
CA ILE A 27 25.64 -17.79 0.51
C ILE A 27 25.18 -17.48 1.94
N LEU A 28 25.31 -16.22 2.34
CA LEU A 28 24.90 -15.74 3.67
C LEU A 28 23.49 -15.11 3.64
N PRO A 29 22.67 -15.29 4.69
CA PRO A 29 21.32 -14.72 4.75
C PRO A 29 21.35 -13.18 4.85
N LEU A 30 20.35 -12.53 4.26
CA LEU A 30 20.27 -11.08 4.13
C LEU A 30 20.20 -10.35 5.48
N GLU A 31 19.67 -11.01 6.50
CA GLU A 31 19.64 -10.59 7.90
C GLU A 31 21.03 -10.19 8.41
N LYS A 32 22.09 -10.81 7.90
CA LYS A 32 23.47 -10.53 8.33
C LYS A 32 23.91 -9.10 8.03
N LEU A 33 23.40 -8.50 6.94
CA LEU A 33 23.65 -7.10 6.57
C LEU A 33 22.90 -6.10 7.48
N LEU A 34 21.87 -6.56 8.19
CA LEU A 34 20.96 -5.75 9.00
C LEU A 34 21.34 -5.72 10.49
N THR A 35 22.38 -6.47 10.88
CA THR A 35 22.87 -6.64 12.26
C THR A 35 23.30 -5.35 12.97
N SER A 36 23.57 -4.27 12.24
CA SER A 36 23.97 -2.96 12.77
C SER A 36 22.80 -2.08 13.26
N HIS A 37 21.54 -2.45 12.98
CA HIS A 37 20.37 -1.64 13.27
C HIS A 37 19.62 -2.15 14.50
N LYS A 38 19.00 -1.24 15.26
CA LYS A 38 18.13 -1.59 16.41
C LYS A 38 16.89 -2.35 15.93
N ARG A 39 16.46 -3.33 16.71
CA ARG A 39 15.48 -4.35 16.33
C ARG A 39 14.11 -4.10 16.95
N LEU A 40 13.06 -4.30 16.14
CA LEU A 40 11.66 -4.27 16.57
C LEU A 40 11.01 -5.61 16.25
N VAL A 41 10.66 -6.39 17.28
CA VAL A 41 10.02 -7.71 17.12
C VAL A 41 8.51 -7.53 17.00
N MET A 42 7.95 -7.98 15.88
CA MET A 42 6.52 -7.90 15.61
C MET A 42 5.80 -9.22 15.89
N LYS A 43 4.52 -9.12 16.27
CA LYS A 43 3.60 -10.26 16.33
C LYS A 43 3.31 -10.78 14.92
N ASP A 44 3.37 -12.09 14.74
CA ASP A 44 3.09 -12.82 13.49
C ASP A 44 1.77 -12.39 12.79
N SER A 45 0.76 -11.95 13.56
CA SER A 45 -0.51 -11.45 13.05
C SER A 45 -0.44 -10.10 12.33
N ALA A 46 0.59 -9.30 12.60
CA ALA A 46 0.83 -8.00 11.98
C ALA A 46 1.74 -8.08 10.74
N VAL A 47 2.62 -9.09 10.67
CA VAL A 47 3.71 -9.22 9.67
C VAL A 47 3.23 -8.95 8.24
N ASN A 48 2.22 -9.67 7.75
CA ASN A 48 1.78 -9.52 6.36
C ASN A 48 1.16 -8.13 6.08
N ALA A 49 0.57 -7.45 7.07
CA ALA A 49 0.11 -6.07 6.89
C ALA A 49 1.29 -5.12 6.63
N ILE A 50 2.44 -5.37 7.27
CA ILE A 50 3.71 -4.65 7.04
C ILE A 50 4.24 -4.95 5.62
N CYS A 51 4.12 -6.19 5.13
CA CYS A 51 4.47 -6.56 3.74
C CYS A 51 3.60 -5.86 2.67
N TYR A 52 2.39 -5.43 3.04
CA TYR A 52 1.54 -4.55 2.22
C TYR A 52 1.82 -3.05 2.38
N GLY A 53 2.74 -2.66 3.27
CA GLY A 53 3.11 -1.26 3.51
C GLY A 53 2.28 -0.55 4.59
N ALA A 54 1.54 -1.27 5.44
CA ALA A 54 0.81 -0.66 6.55
C ALA A 54 1.76 -0.05 7.60
N LYS A 55 1.36 1.08 8.20
CA LYS A 55 2.10 1.70 9.31
C LYS A 55 2.23 0.74 10.49
N ILE A 56 3.36 0.78 11.18
CA ILE A 56 3.62 -0.09 12.34
C ILE A 56 2.97 0.53 13.57
N MET A 57 1.93 -0.12 14.09
CA MET A 57 1.13 0.32 15.23
C MET A 57 1.54 -0.40 16.52
N LEU A 58 1.46 0.27 17.68
CA LEU A 58 1.81 -0.32 18.98
C LEU A 58 1.24 -1.73 19.23
N PRO A 59 -0.07 -2.02 19.01
CA PRO A 59 -0.63 -3.34 19.27
C PRO A 59 0.02 -4.49 18.48
N GLY A 60 0.73 -4.20 17.39
CA GLY A 60 1.48 -5.18 16.60
C GLY A 60 2.88 -5.50 17.14
N VAL A 61 3.48 -4.64 17.98
CA VAL A 61 4.79 -4.87 18.59
C VAL A 61 4.68 -5.98 19.65
N LEU A 62 5.73 -6.80 19.74
CA LEU A 62 5.91 -7.83 20.77
C LEU A 62 7.09 -7.50 21.69
N ARG A 63 8.22 -7.04 21.14
CA ARG A 63 9.41 -6.58 21.87
C ARG A 63 10.10 -5.47 21.08
N TYR A 64 10.83 -4.60 21.78
CA TYR A 64 11.65 -3.54 21.21
C TYR A 64 13.05 -3.59 21.82
N GLU A 65 14.03 -3.08 21.08
CA GLU A 65 15.39 -2.86 21.59
C GLU A 65 15.50 -1.53 22.35
N ASP A 66 16.53 -1.40 23.18
CA ASP A 66 16.71 -0.21 24.02
C ASP A 66 17.32 0.99 23.27
N GLY A 67 17.09 2.18 23.80
CA GLY A 67 17.64 3.44 23.31
C GLY A 67 17.20 3.83 21.89
N ILE A 68 16.09 3.31 21.36
CA ILE A 68 15.57 3.73 20.05
C ILE A 68 15.22 5.23 20.11
N GLU A 69 15.77 6.00 19.17
CA GLU A 69 15.59 7.46 19.07
C GLU A 69 14.59 7.84 17.97
N LEU A 70 14.05 9.07 18.05
CA LEU A 70 13.17 9.61 17.02
C LEU A 70 13.90 9.75 15.68
N ASN A 71 13.24 9.31 14.60
CA ASN A 71 13.76 9.26 13.24
C ASN A 71 14.96 8.32 13.01
N GLN A 72 15.36 7.51 14.01
CA GLN A 72 16.38 6.49 13.80
C GLN A 72 15.89 5.38 12.85
N GLU A 73 16.79 4.86 12.01
CA GLU A 73 16.51 3.71 11.16
C GLU A 73 16.62 2.39 11.94
N ILE A 74 15.57 1.59 11.88
CA ILE A 74 15.39 0.35 12.64
C ILE A 74 15.00 -0.81 11.72
N VAL A 75 15.37 -2.02 12.12
CA VAL A 75 15.02 -3.26 11.41
C VAL A 75 13.89 -3.95 12.15
N VAL A 76 12.85 -4.30 11.40
CA VAL A 76 11.62 -4.90 11.92
C VAL A 76 11.64 -6.39 11.61
N ILE A 77 11.60 -7.23 12.64
CA ILE A 77 11.81 -8.68 12.56
C ILE A 77 10.61 -9.48 13.05
N THR A 78 10.47 -10.71 12.56
CA THR A 78 9.52 -11.69 13.11
C THR A 78 10.04 -12.30 14.42
N THR A 79 9.18 -13.05 15.11
CA THR A 79 9.54 -13.89 16.25
C THR A 79 10.65 -14.92 15.95
N LYS A 80 10.85 -15.28 14.68
CA LYS A 80 11.91 -16.17 14.21
C LYS A 80 13.23 -15.46 13.86
N GLY A 81 13.24 -14.13 13.82
CA GLY A 81 14.39 -13.33 13.37
C GLY A 81 14.44 -13.04 11.87
N GLU A 82 13.41 -13.39 11.08
CA GLU A 82 13.32 -13.05 9.65
C GLU A 82 13.14 -11.52 9.48
N ALA A 83 13.84 -10.90 8.54
CA ALA A 83 13.75 -9.45 8.33
C ALA A 83 12.52 -9.05 7.49
N ILE A 84 11.56 -8.35 8.10
CA ILE A 84 10.31 -7.92 7.47
C ILE A 84 10.55 -6.66 6.63
N CYS A 85 11.07 -5.60 7.25
CA CYS A 85 11.30 -4.31 6.62
C CYS A 85 12.32 -3.44 7.38
N LEU A 86 12.89 -2.48 6.66
CA LEU A 86 13.52 -1.29 7.23
C LEU A 86 12.45 -0.22 7.47
N ALA A 87 12.48 0.40 8.64
CA ALA A 87 11.56 1.44 9.05
C ALA A 87 12.29 2.59 9.76
N ILE A 88 11.64 3.75 9.83
CA ILE A 88 12.08 4.93 10.57
C ILE A 88 11.22 5.05 11.82
N ALA A 89 11.84 5.07 12.99
CA ALA A 89 11.16 5.19 14.27
C ALA A 89 10.47 6.56 14.40
N LEU A 90 9.21 6.56 14.87
CA LEU A 90 8.43 7.77 15.18
C LEU A 90 8.19 7.96 16.68
N MET A 91 8.73 7.05 17.50
CA MET A 91 8.63 7.04 18.96
C MET A 91 9.97 6.56 19.54
N THR A 92 10.33 7.07 20.72
CA THR A 92 11.50 6.56 21.47
C THR A 92 11.13 5.31 22.26
N THR A 93 12.13 4.53 22.71
CA THR A 93 11.90 3.37 23.60
C THR A 93 11.03 3.72 24.81
N ALA A 94 11.24 4.88 25.45
CA ALA A 94 10.41 5.35 26.56
C ALA A 94 8.94 5.55 26.15
N VAL A 95 8.68 6.24 25.03
CA VAL A 95 7.32 6.49 24.51
C VAL A 95 6.62 5.18 24.12
N ILE A 96 7.35 4.22 23.54
CA ILE A 96 6.84 2.88 23.21
C ILE A 96 6.43 2.11 24.48
N SER A 97 7.05 2.40 25.62
CA SER A 97 6.69 1.78 26.92
C SER A 97 5.55 2.49 27.67
N THR A 98 5.27 3.76 27.38
CA THR A 98 4.28 4.55 28.15
C THR A 98 2.94 4.77 27.43
N CYS A 99 2.88 4.60 26.10
CA CYS A 99 1.66 4.82 25.33
C CYS A 99 0.86 3.52 25.12
N ASP A 100 -0.47 3.60 25.14
CA ASP A 100 -1.36 2.48 24.75
C ASP A 100 -1.55 2.39 23.23
N HIS A 101 -1.47 3.53 22.53
CA HIS A 101 -1.81 3.66 21.12
C HIS A 101 -0.87 4.58 20.34
N GLY A 102 -0.67 4.29 19.06
CA GLY A 102 0.07 5.16 18.14
C GLY A 102 0.83 4.41 17.05
N VAL A 103 1.53 5.17 16.22
CA VAL A 103 2.42 4.67 15.17
C VAL A 103 3.84 4.62 15.72
N VAL A 104 4.40 3.42 15.90
CA VAL A 104 5.77 3.21 16.37
C VAL A 104 6.78 3.60 15.29
N ALA A 105 6.51 3.22 14.03
CA ALA A 105 7.45 3.42 12.94
C ALA A 105 6.77 3.53 11.56
N LYS A 106 7.42 4.29 10.67
CA LYS A 106 7.06 4.44 9.25
C LYS A 106 7.96 3.54 8.41
N ILE A 107 7.40 2.66 7.59
CA ILE A 107 8.19 1.80 6.69
C ILE A 107 8.98 2.67 5.70
N LYS A 108 10.27 2.34 5.55
CA LYS A 108 11.18 2.90 4.53
C LYS A 108 11.33 1.94 3.35
N ARG A 109 11.53 0.64 3.62
CA ARG A 109 11.63 -0.41 2.59
C ARG A 109 11.15 -1.77 3.11
N VAL A 110 10.15 -2.36 2.45
CA VAL A 110 9.77 -3.77 2.68
C VAL A 110 10.82 -4.70 2.05
N ILE A 111 11.13 -5.80 2.74
CA ILE A 111 12.10 -6.82 2.32
C ILE A 111 11.38 -8.16 2.14
N MET A 112 10.61 -8.59 3.15
CA MET A 112 9.86 -9.85 3.13
C MET A 112 8.75 -9.85 2.07
N GLU A 113 8.49 -11.03 1.49
CA GLU A 113 7.42 -11.22 0.51
C GLU A 113 6.02 -11.07 1.14
N ARG A 114 5.01 -10.90 0.29
CA ARG A 114 3.60 -10.82 0.69
C ARG A 114 3.03 -12.22 0.84
N ASP A 115 2.07 -12.37 1.76
CA ASP A 115 1.39 -13.65 2.04
C ASP A 115 2.25 -14.81 2.57
N THR A 116 3.56 -14.60 2.81
CA THR A 116 4.41 -15.50 3.62
C THR A 116 3.82 -15.79 5.01
N TYR A 117 3.08 -14.83 5.55
CA TYR A 117 2.26 -14.97 6.78
C TYR A 117 0.78 -14.78 6.47
N PRO A 118 -0.14 -15.57 7.06
CA PRO A 118 -1.57 -15.51 6.73
C PRO A 118 -2.22 -14.18 7.15
N ARG A 119 -3.17 -13.69 6.35
CA ARG A 119 -3.86 -12.41 6.60
C ARG A 119 -4.78 -12.51 7.81
N LYS A 120 -4.38 -11.91 8.95
CA LYS A 120 -5.18 -11.87 10.20
C LYS A 120 -5.89 -10.52 10.46
N TRP A 121 -5.81 -9.56 9.53
CA TRP A 121 -6.58 -8.31 9.63
C TRP A 121 -8.10 -8.59 9.57
N GLY A 122 -8.90 -7.77 10.25
CA GLY A 122 -10.37 -7.93 10.26
C GLY A 122 -10.93 -9.15 11.02
N LEU A 123 -10.08 -9.98 11.65
CA LEU A 123 -10.51 -11.12 12.49
C LEU A 123 -10.57 -10.78 13.99
N GLY A 124 -10.30 -9.53 14.38
CA GLY A 124 -10.35 -9.10 15.79
C GLY A 124 -11.77 -9.17 16.40
N PRO A 125 -11.91 -9.21 17.74
CA PRO A 125 -13.18 -9.50 18.41
C PRO A 125 -14.37 -8.63 17.93
N LYS A 126 -14.21 -7.31 17.86
CA LYS A 126 -15.24 -6.39 17.36
C LYS A 126 -15.60 -6.62 15.88
N ALA A 127 -14.64 -6.96 15.04
CA ALA A 127 -14.89 -7.24 13.63
C ALA A 127 -15.61 -8.59 13.42
N SER A 128 -15.27 -9.60 14.23
CA SER A 128 -15.99 -10.88 14.29
C SER A 128 -17.42 -10.70 14.79
N GLN A 129 -17.61 -9.96 15.90
CA GLN A 129 -18.93 -9.57 16.42
C GLN A 129 -19.78 -8.84 15.36
N LYS A 130 -19.21 -7.83 14.69
CA LYS A 130 -19.90 -7.12 13.58
C LYS A 130 -20.34 -8.08 12.48
N LYS A 131 -19.48 -9.00 12.05
CA LYS A 131 -19.81 -10.02 11.03
C LYS A 131 -20.90 -10.98 11.50
N MET A 132 -20.87 -11.44 12.75
CA MET A 132 -21.91 -12.29 13.34
C MET A 132 -23.25 -11.56 13.47
N MET A 133 -23.27 -10.26 13.81
CA MET A 133 -24.50 -9.48 13.88
C MET A 133 -25.14 -9.26 12.50
N ILE A 134 -24.33 -9.03 11.46
CA ILE A 134 -24.80 -8.98 10.07
C ILE A 134 -25.38 -10.34 9.64
N GLN A 135 -24.72 -11.45 9.98
CA GLN A 135 -25.25 -12.80 9.73
C GLN A 135 -26.56 -13.09 10.49
N LYS A 136 -26.78 -12.47 11.65
CA LYS A 136 -28.02 -12.56 12.45
C LYS A 136 -29.10 -11.53 12.03
N GLY A 137 -28.85 -10.68 11.03
CA GLY A 137 -29.78 -9.61 10.63
C GLY A 137 -29.91 -8.45 11.63
N LEU A 138 -29.14 -8.46 12.72
CA LEU A 138 -29.12 -7.41 13.76
C LEU A 138 -28.43 -6.12 13.28
N LEU A 139 -27.67 -6.19 12.20
CA LEU A 139 -27.09 -5.07 11.44
C LEU A 139 -27.42 -5.26 9.96
N ASP A 140 -27.45 -4.17 9.20
CA ASP A 140 -27.61 -4.19 7.73
C ASP A 140 -26.42 -4.91 7.02
N LYS A 141 -26.62 -5.32 5.76
CA LYS A 141 -25.60 -5.90 4.86
C LYS A 141 -24.31 -5.06 4.77
N HIS A 142 -24.40 -3.74 4.88
CA HIS A 142 -23.25 -2.83 4.88
C HIS A 142 -22.67 -2.56 6.28
N GLY A 143 -23.21 -3.21 7.32
CA GLY A 143 -22.76 -3.09 8.71
C GLY A 143 -23.12 -1.76 9.36
N LYS A 144 -24.24 -1.14 8.96
CA LYS A 144 -24.86 -0.01 9.64
C LYS A 144 -25.88 -0.49 10.70
N PRO A 145 -26.15 0.30 11.76
CA PRO A 145 -27.27 0.05 12.66
C PRO A 145 -28.61 0.03 11.90
N ASN A 146 -29.51 -0.85 12.33
CA ASN A 146 -30.92 -0.89 11.98
C ASN A 146 -31.77 -0.81 13.27
N GLU A 147 -33.09 -0.91 13.15
CA GLU A 147 -34.02 -0.86 14.29
C GLU A 147 -33.80 -2.01 15.28
N SER A 148 -33.32 -3.15 14.79
CA SER A 148 -32.97 -4.35 15.58
C SER A 148 -31.57 -4.32 16.20
N THR A 149 -30.78 -3.26 16.00
CA THR A 149 -29.42 -3.16 16.53
C THR A 149 -29.44 -2.84 18.03
N PRO A 150 -28.83 -3.67 18.91
CA PRO A 150 -28.79 -3.42 20.35
C PRO A 150 -28.14 -2.08 20.72
N GLU A 151 -28.68 -1.40 21.72
CA GLU A 151 -28.18 -0.10 22.21
C GLU A 151 -26.71 -0.17 22.66
N SER A 152 -26.31 -1.29 23.26
CA SER A 152 -24.92 -1.57 23.62
C SER A 152 -23.98 -1.53 22.43
N TRP A 153 -24.39 -2.01 21.25
CA TRP A 153 -23.57 -1.90 20.04
C TRP A 153 -23.49 -0.47 19.52
N LYS A 154 -24.58 0.32 19.60
CA LYS A 154 -24.58 1.73 19.19
C LYS A 154 -23.63 2.58 20.04
N MET A 155 -23.54 2.30 21.35
CA MET A 155 -22.68 3.03 22.28
C MET A 155 -21.21 2.58 22.22
N GLU A 156 -20.95 1.29 22.00
CA GLU A 156 -19.59 0.73 22.08
C GLU A 156 -18.87 0.64 20.71
N TYR A 157 -19.58 0.71 19.58
CA TYR A 157 -18.98 0.64 18.24
C TYR A 157 -18.73 2.03 17.63
N VAL A 158 -17.50 2.51 17.74
CA VAL A 158 -17.01 3.70 17.04
C VAL A 158 -16.51 3.33 15.63
N ASP A 159 -17.13 3.86 14.58
CA ASP A 159 -16.63 3.73 13.20
C ASP A 159 -15.71 4.90 12.84
N TYR A 160 -14.40 4.71 13.06
CA TYR A 160 -13.34 5.70 12.80
C TYR A 160 -13.28 6.21 11.35
N ARG A 161 -13.99 5.58 10.41
CA ARG A 161 -14.12 6.10 9.04
C ARG A 161 -14.96 7.37 9.00
N ASP A 162 -16.04 7.43 9.77
CA ASP A 162 -16.90 8.62 9.80
C ASP A 162 -16.40 9.66 10.81
N THR A 163 -15.57 9.31 11.79
CA THR A 163 -14.81 10.32 12.58
C THR A 163 -13.78 11.01 11.70
N SER A 164 -12.93 10.26 10.98
CA SER A 164 -11.92 10.85 10.06
C SER A 164 -12.51 11.73 8.94
N ARG A 165 -13.77 11.47 8.55
CA ARG A 165 -14.54 12.33 7.64
C ARG A 165 -15.06 13.60 8.32
N LYS A 166 -15.51 13.51 9.57
CA LYS A 166 -15.95 14.68 10.36
C LYS A 166 -14.78 15.58 10.74
N GLU A 167 -13.64 14.99 11.10
CA GLU A 167 -12.37 15.68 11.36
C GLU A 167 -11.91 16.44 10.11
N ALA A 168 -11.82 15.76 8.95
CA ALA A 168 -11.46 16.41 7.69
C ALA A 168 -12.48 17.48 7.24
N ALA A 169 -13.78 17.29 7.52
CA ALA A 169 -14.81 18.30 7.26
C ALA A 169 -14.68 19.52 8.18
N ALA A 170 -14.34 19.32 9.47
CA ALA A 170 -14.11 20.39 10.43
C ALA A 170 -12.87 21.22 10.07
N ASP A 171 -11.77 20.58 9.68
CA ASP A 171 -10.59 21.28 9.13
C ASP A 171 -10.97 22.14 7.92
N HIS A 172 -11.68 21.56 6.93
CA HIS A 172 -12.14 22.29 5.75
C HIS A 172 -13.07 23.46 6.10
N GLN A 173 -13.91 23.32 7.13
CA GLN A 173 -14.82 24.37 7.58
C GLN A 173 -14.04 25.50 8.30
N ALA A 174 -13.04 25.17 9.12
CA ALA A 174 -12.19 26.15 9.79
C ALA A 174 -11.40 27.03 8.79
N VAL A 175 -10.82 26.47 7.72
CA VAL A 175 -10.14 27.30 6.70
C VAL A 175 -11.13 28.25 6.00
N SER A 176 -12.38 27.82 5.80
CA SER A 176 -13.41 28.62 5.12
C SER A 176 -13.86 29.86 5.91
N GLU A 177 -13.74 29.84 7.24
CA GLU A 177 -14.05 30.99 8.09
C GLU A 177 -12.91 32.00 8.13
N VAL A 178 -11.65 31.54 8.12
CA VAL A 178 -10.46 32.41 8.03
C VAL A 178 -10.42 33.17 6.69
N ASP A 179 -10.70 32.49 5.58
CA ASP A 179 -10.74 33.11 4.24
C ASP A 179 -11.87 34.19 4.14
N ARG A 180 -13.02 33.92 4.77
CA ARG A 180 -14.13 34.89 4.90
C ARG A 180 -13.78 36.10 5.76
N ALA A 181 -12.95 35.95 6.79
CA ALA A 181 -12.51 37.06 7.64
C ALA A 181 -11.54 37.99 6.88
N ALA A 182 -10.59 37.42 6.13
CA ALA A 182 -9.60 38.18 5.36
C ALA A 182 -10.24 39.09 4.29
N LYS A 183 -11.36 38.67 3.69
CA LYS A 183 -11.99 39.32 2.53
C LYS A 183 -12.84 40.57 2.83
N ARG A 184 -12.92 41.01 4.10
CA ARG A 184 -13.75 42.14 4.54
C ARG A 184 -13.00 43.46 4.79
N LYS A 185 -11.69 43.53 4.49
CA LYS A 185 -10.83 44.61 5.03
C LYS A 185 -9.96 45.36 4.01
N ARG A 186 -10.35 45.39 2.73
CA ARG A 186 -9.62 46.15 1.70
C ARG A 186 -10.52 46.64 0.56
N ASP A 187 -11.15 47.80 0.76
CA ASP A 187 -11.71 48.62 -0.33
C ASP A 187 -11.82 50.08 0.14
N SER A 188 -10.92 50.95 -0.33
CA SER A 188 -10.93 52.41 -0.13
C SER A 188 -9.80 53.12 -0.89
N GLU A 189 -10.15 54.23 -1.56
CA GLU A 189 -9.29 55.31 -2.10
C GLU A 189 -8.55 55.10 -3.45
N SER A 190 -8.43 56.19 -4.21
CA SER A 190 -8.15 56.32 -5.66
C SER A 190 -7.37 57.62 -5.99
N GLU A 191 -7.04 57.87 -7.28
CA GLU A 191 -6.62 59.17 -7.87
C GLU A 191 -5.19 59.69 -7.50
N ASN A 192 -4.44 60.51 -8.27
CA ASN A 192 -4.35 60.88 -9.72
C ASN A 192 -3.00 61.66 -9.95
N GLU A 193 -2.49 62.05 -11.13
CA GLU A 193 -2.84 61.76 -12.56
C GLU A 193 -1.81 60.82 -13.22
N GLU A 194 -0.95 61.07 -14.23
CA GLU A 194 -0.56 62.22 -15.12
C GLU A 194 -0.13 61.65 -16.51
N ALA A 195 -0.05 62.44 -17.61
CA ALA A 195 0.04 61.88 -18.97
C ALA A 195 0.81 62.68 -20.07
N VAL A 196 1.53 61.95 -20.97
CA VAL A 196 1.92 62.36 -22.34
C VAL A 196 1.95 61.12 -23.27
N THR A 197 1.59 61.27 -24.57
CA THR A 197 1.52 60.20 -25.61
C THR A 197 1.72 60.78 -27.03
N PRO A 198 1.77 60.00 -28.15
CA PRO A 198 2.41 58.70 -28.44
C PRO A 198 3.43 58.86 -29.64
N PRO A 199 3.79 57.88 -30.53
CA PRO A 199 2.92 57.01 -31.37
C PRO A 199 3.21 55.49 -31.29
N SER A 200 2.36 54.72 -31.98
CA SER A 200 2.24 53.23 -32.03
C SER A 200 2.98 52.61 -33.24
N PRO A 201 2.86 51.29 -33.61
CA PRO A 201 2.34 50.11 -32.88
C PRO A 201 3.18 48.80 -33.03
N ALA A 202 3.08 47.82 -32.08
CA ALA A 202 3.11 46.36 -32.36
C ALA A 202 2.93 45.45 -31.10
N THR A 203 2.29 44.29 -31.29
CA THR A 203 2.36 43.03 -30.47
C THR A 203 1.75 42.98 -29.04
N PRO A 204 0.71 42.15 -28.80
CA PRO A 204 0.25 41.72 -27.46
C PRO A 204 0.74 40.30 -27.04
N PRO A 205 0.81 39.98 -25.72
CA PRO A 205 1.18 38.66 -25.17
C PRO A 205 -0.02 37.68 -24.96
N PRO A 206 0.20 36.38 -24.64
CA PRO A 206 -0.81 35.30 -24.80
C PRO A 206 -1.61 34.87 -23.54
N GLU A 207 -2.71 34.15 -23.77
CA GLU A 207 -3.72 33.70 -22.78
C GLU A 207 -3.51 32.29 -22.17
N GLU A 208 -4.15 32.04 -21.01
CA GLU A 208 -4.11 30.77 -20.26
C GLU A 208 -5.10 29.67 -20.78
N LEU A 209 -5.08 29.31 -22.07
CA LEU A 209 -6.01 28.33 -22.66
C LEU A 209 -5.35 27.09 -23.32
N SER A 210 -4.43 26.38 -22.64
CA SER A 210 -3.71 25.24 -23.24
C SER A 210 -3.79 23.87 -22.52
N LYS A 211 -4.20 23.81 -21.25
CA LYS A 211 -4.15 22.56 -20.45
C LYS A 211 -5.25 21.54 -20.80
N LYS A 212 -6.40 21.97 -21.35
CA LYS A 212 -7.58 21.10 -21.61
C LYS A 212 -7.43 20.28 -22.90
N GLU A 213 -7.00 20.92 -24.00
CA GLU A 213 -6.80 20.24 -25.30
C GLU A 213 -5.64 19.24 -25.28
N LYS A 214 -4.53 19.59 -24.60
CA LYS A 214 -3.34 18.73 -24.49
C LYS A 214 -3.65 17.38 -23.83
N LYS A 215 -4.72 17.30 -23.03
CA LYS A 215 -5.24 16.05 -22.44
C LYS A 215 -6.15 15.26 -23.40
N LYS A 216 -6.85 15.92 -24.33
CA LYS A 216 -7.69 15.27 -25.35
C LYS A 216 -6.82 14.58 -26.42
N ARG A 217 -5.89 15.33 -27.04
CA ARG A 217 -4.93 14.81 -28.03
C ARG A 217 -4.13 13.59 -27.53
N LYS A 218 -3.75 13.57 -26.25
CA LYS A 218 -3.03 12.42 -25.65
C LYS A 218 -3.91 11.17 -25.44
N LYS A 219 -5.24 11.30 -25.41
CA LYS A 219 -6.18 10.16 -25.40
C LYS A 219 -6.40 9.61 -26.80
N GLU A 220 -6.53 10.50 -27.80
CA GLU A 220 -6.72 10.13 -29.21
C GLU A 220 -5.49 9.40 -29.77
N LYS A 221 -4.26 9.93 -29.60
CA LYS A 221 -3.05 9.24 -30.09
C LYS A 221 -2.87 7.84 -29.52
N LYS A 222 -3.19 7.65 -28.22
CA LYS A 222 -3.09 6.34 -27.56
C LYS A 222 -4.21 5.35 -27.96
N ALA A 223 -5.22 5.80 -28.71
CA ALA A 223 -6.19 4.92 -29.35
C ALA A 223 -5.74 4.50 -30.77
N GLN A 224 -5.07 5.39 -31.52
CA GLN A 224 -4.45 5.05 -32.82
C GLN A 224 -3.30 4.05 -32.67
N GLU A 225 -2.36 4.29 -31.74
CA GLU A 225 -1.23 3.38 -31.47
C GLU A 225 -1.69 1.97 -31.05
N ALA A 226 -2.93 1.83 -30.54
CA ALA A 226 -3.54 0.55 -30.16
C ALA A 226 -4.37 -0.10 -31.28
N ALA A 227 -4.61 0.61 -32.39
CA ALA A 227 -5.30 0.09 -33.57
C ALA A 227 -4.30 -0.42 -34.62
N GLU A 228 -3.20 0.31 -34.85
CA GLU A 228 -2.17 -0.06 -35.83
C GLU A 228 -1.37 -1.30 -35.42
N SER A 229 -1.19 -1.56 -34.11
CA SER A 229 -0.50 -2.77 -33.62
C SER A 229 -1.34 -4.06 -33.67
N GLY A 230 -2.55 -4.03 -34.22
CA GLY A 230 -3.46 -5.18 -34.30
C GLY A 230 -3.59 -5.80 -35.70
N GLY A 231 -2.84 -5.29 -36.69
CA GLY A 231 -3.20 -5.42 -38.11
C GLY A 231 -2.44 -6.44 -38.96
N GLU A 232 -1.39 -7.12 -38.48
CA GLU A 232 -0.52 -7.92 -39.38
C GLU A 232 0.05 -9.22 -38.79
N GLN A 233 -0.83 -10.14 -38.37
CA GLN A 233 -0.47 -11.58 -38.28
C GLN A 233 -1.70 -12.51 -38.33
N ILE A 234 -2.54 -12.37 -39.37
CA ILE A 234 -3.63 -13.31 -39.68
C ILE A 234 -3.49 -13.84 -41.11
N GLU A 235 -2.46 -14.65 -41.34
CA GLU A 235 -2.49 -15.70 -42.35
C GLU A 235 -1.49 -16.81 -42.00
N ARG A 236 -1.74 -18.04 -42.46
CA ARG A 236 -0.93 -19.26 -42.21
C ARG A 236 -0.86 -19.73 -40.73
N THR A 237 -1.92 -20.39 -40.25
CA THR A 237 -1.88 -21.68 -39.50
C THR A 237 -3.29 -22.14 -39.07
N SER A 238 -4.23 -22.18 -40.02
CA SER A 238 -5.63 -22.55 -39.76
C SER A 238 -5.88 -24.07 -39.74
N ASP A 239 -5.11 -24.84 -38.96
CA ASP A 239 -5.43 -26.25 -38.67
C ASP A 239 -4.81 -26.76 -37.33
N SER A 240 -5.27 -27.92 -36.86
CA SER A 240 -4.86 -28.76 -35.71
C SER A 240 -5.59 -28.62 -34.36
N SER A 241 -5.92 -27.42 -33.86
CA SER A 241 -6.25 -27.26 -32.42
C SER A 241 -7.65 -27.74 -31.99
N SER A 242 -8.64 -27.71 -32.90
CA SER A 242 -10.05 -27.99 -32.58
C SER A 242 -10.34 -29.47 -32.24
N LYS A 243 -9.57 -30.41 -32.80
CA LYS A 243 -9.80 -31.87 -32.68
C LYS A 243 -9.55 -32.43 -31.28
N LYS A 244 -8.72 -31.77 -30.45
CA LYS A 244 -8.25 -32.35 -29.17
C LYS A 244 -9.23 -32.18 -28.00
N LYS A 245 -10.10 -31.15 -28.03
CA LYS A 245 -11.01 -30.84 -26.91
C LYS A 245 -12.32 -31.65 -26.92
N LYS A 246 -12.79 -32.10 -28.09
CA LYS A 246 -14.03 -32.90 -28.22
C LYS A 246 -13.83 -34.38 -27.84
N LYS A 247 -12.60 -34.92 -27.95
CA LYS A 247 -12.31 -36.34 -27.66
C LYS A 247 -12.13 -36.67 -26.16
N LYS A 248 -11.77 -35.70 -25.30
CA LYS A 248 -11.62 -35.98 -23.84
C LYS A 248 -12.97 -36.08 -23.12
N LYS A 249 -13.92 -35.20 -23.43
CA LYS A 249 -15.25 -35.16 -22.78
C LYS A 249 -16.16 -36.35 -23.12
N HIS A 250 -15.75 -37.23 -24.04
CA HIS A 250 -16.49 -38.45 -24.36
C HIS A 250 -15.95 -39.70 -23.64
N LYS A 251 -14.74 -39.67 -23.06
CA LYS A 251 -14.16 -40.83 -22.34
C LYS A 251 -14.51 -40.84 -20.85
N GLU A 252 -14.64 -39.68 -20.22
CA GLU A 252 -15.01 -39.53 -18.80
C GLU A 252 -16.51 -39.84 -18.51
N VAL A 253 -17.25 -40.43 -19.48
CA VAL A 253 -18.69 -40.74 -19.37
C VAL A 253 -18.99 -42.24 -19.61
N GLU A 254 -18.09 -43.01 -20.23
CA GLU A 254 -18.21 -44.47 -20.40
C GLU A 254 -17.50 -45.28 -19.30
N GLU A 255 -16.75 -44.61 -18.41
CA GLU A 255 -15.83 -45.25 -17.44
C GLU A 255 -16.37 -45.17 -15.99
N SER A 256 -17.69 -45.03 -15.83
CA SER A 256 -18.37 -44.91 -14.53
C SER A 256 -19.81 -45.50 -14.49
N SER A 257 -20.09 -46.53 -15.29
CA SER A 257 -21.41 -47.18 -15.33
C SER A 257 -21.36 -48.65 -15.77
N ASP A 258 -20.58 -49.45 -15.04
CA ASP A 258 -20.72 -50.90 -14.84
C ASP A 258 -20.26 -51.21 -13.40
#